data_AF-A0A661VGK3-F1
#
_entry.id   AF-A0A661VGK3-F1
#
_cell.length_a   1.000
_cell.length_b   1.000
_cell.length_c   1.000
_cell.angle_alpha   90.00
_cell.angle_beta   90.00
_cell.angle_gamma   90.00
#
_symmetry.space_group_name_H-M   'P 1'
#
loop_
_entity.id
_entity.type
_entity.pdbx_description
1 polymer ?
#
loop_
_entity_poly.entity_id
_entity_poly.type
_entity_poly.pdbx_seq_one_letter_code
_entity_poly.pdbx_strand_id
1 'polypeptide(L)'
;MDLNLIDWASLFKNLRGVVLLPEEPDEGKLRWLVRKHRYRRLGLSSRYKPASQITQLQKPPFVILHPPNPTLGELPQLLLSKASPLVTDSVALSCCYSAPLMVTEEGLFKELASFTVWELRSSQSLSEKDLLFHLRVASYVIIDFFGLAREAFEVLQAYLERREEKARV
;
A
#
# COMPACT_ATOMS: atom_id res chain seq x y z
N MET A 1 -1.45 6.06 18.85
CA MET A 1 -2.83 5.76 19.29
C MET A 1 -3.04 4.31 18.96
N ASP A 2 -3.23 3.45 19.96
CA ASP A 2 -3.42 2.02 19.71
C ASP A 2 -4.81 1.82 19.10
N LEU A 3 -4.83 1.40 17.84
CA LEU A 3 -6.07 1.06 17.16
C LEU A 3 -6.63 -0.21 17.83
N ASN A 4 -7.84 -0.15 18.37
CA ASN A 4 -8.39 -1.36 18.97
C ASN A 4 -8.64 -2.43 17.87
N LEU A 5 -8.63 -3.70 18.28
CA LEU A 5 -8.75 -4.83 17.35
C LEU A 5 -10.02 -4.78 16.49
N ILE A 6 -11.13 -4.27 17.05
CA ILE A 6 -12.43 -4.19 16.36
C ILE A 6 -12.36 -3.14 15.24
N ASP A 7 -11.79 -1.97 15.52
CA ASP A 7 -11.60 -0.90 14.55
C ASP A 7 -10.63 -1.32 13.45
N TRP A 8 -9.54 -1.99 13.83
CA TRP A 8 -8.62 -2.59 12.86
C TRP A 8 -9.32 -3.60 11.96
N ALA A 9 -10.06 -4.56 12.53
CA ALA A 9 -10.76 -5.59 11.76
C ALA A 9 -11.85 -5.00 10.85
N SER A 10 -12.55 -3.97 11.32
CA SER A 10 -13.53 -3.22 10.54
C SER A 10 -12.89 -2.51 9.35
N LEU A 11 -11.73 -1.87 9.56
CA LEU A 11 -10.95 -1.26 8.48
C LEU A 11 -10.42 -2.31 7.52
N PHE A 12 -9.77 -3.36 8.02
CA PHE A 12 -9.23 -4.48 7.24
C PHE A 12 -10.27 -5.04 6.25
N LYS A 13 -11.49 -5.31 6.72
CA LYS A 13 -12.59 -5.84 5.89
C LYS A 13 -13.10 -4.86 4.81
N ASN A 14 -12.98 -3.56 5.06
CA ASN A 14 -13.62 -2.52 4.25
C ASN A 14 -12.65 -1.70 3.39
N LEU A 15 -11.35 -1.81 3.63
CA LEU A 15 -10.30 -1.14 2.89
C LEU A 15 -10.22 -1.72 1.47
N ARG A 16 -10.05 -0.83 0.48
CA ARG A 16 -9.81 -1.23 -0.91
C ARG A 16 -8.39 -1.02 -1.37
N GLY A 17 -7.66 -0.16 -0.68
CA GLY A 17 -6.25 0.09 -0.90
C GLY A 17 -5.75 1.19 0.02
N VAL A 18 -4.44 1.26 0.13
CA VAL A 18 -3.72 2.42 0.68
C VAL A 18 -3.37 3.31 -0.50
N VAL A 19 -3.72 4.58 -0.46
CA VAL A 19 -3.48 5.53 -1.55
C VAL A 19 -2.19 6.30 -1.27
N LEU A 20 -1.27 6.27 -2.22
CA LEU A 20 -0.06 7.06 -2.21
C LEU A 20 -0.26 8.28 -3.12
N LEU A 21 -0.29 9.45 -2.47
CA LEU A 21 -0.52 10.75 -3.10
C LEU A 21 0.78 11.58 -3.07
N PRO A 22 1.04 12.41 -4.09
CA PRO A 22 2.09 13.43 -4.03
C PRO A 22 1.67 14.54 -3.06
N GLU A 23 2.59 15.47 -2.77
CA GLU A 23 2.30 16.63 -1.91
C GLU A 23 1.16 17.49 -2.47
N GLU A 24 1.11 17.64 -3.80
CA GLU A 24 0.04 18.32 -4.53
C GLU A 24 -0.71 17.33 -5.42
N PRO A 25 -1.79 16.70 -4.93
CA PRO A 25 -2.52 15.68 -5.68
C PRO A 25 -3.43 16.29 -6.75
N ASP A 26 -3.52 15.62 -7.91
CA ASP A 26 -4.47 15.99 -8.96
C ASP A 26 -5.92 15.90 -8.46
N GLU A 27 -6.64 17.02 -8.53
CA GLU A 27 -8.02 17.06 -8.04
C GLU A 27 -8.97 16.15 -8.83
N GLY A 28 -8.70 15.94 -10.12
CA GLY A 28 -9.48 15.04 -10.97
C GLY A 28 -9.39 13.60 -10.49
N LYS A 29 -8.17 13.12 -10.20
CA LYS A 29 -7.90 11.81 -9.61
C LYS A 29 -8.52 11.68 -8.24
N LEU A 30 -8.45 12.71 -7.39
CA LEU A 30 -9.11 12.70 -6.07
C LEU A 30 -10.64 12.59 -6.21
N ARG A 31 -11.27 13.41 -7.05
CA ARG A 31 -12.71 13.33 -7.33
C ARG A 31 -13.10 11.95 -7.89
N TRP A 32 -12.26 11.38 -8.74
CA TRP A 32 -12.46 10.04 -9.27
C TRP A 32 -12.43 8.98 -8.15
N LEU A 33 -11.43 9.01 -7.27
CA LEU A 33 -11.31 8.10 -6.13
C LEU A 33 -12.53 8.17 -5.22
N VAL A 34 -12.97 9.39 -4.87
CA VAL A 34 -14.18 9.62 -4.05
C VAL A 34 -15.41 9.00 -4.71
N ARG A 35 -15.64 9.31 -6.00
CA ARG A 35 -16.79 8.82 -6.76
C ARG A 35 -16.82 7.29 -6.85
N LYS A 36 -15.65 6.65 -7.01
CA LYS A 36 -15.55 5.21 -7.22
C LYS A 36 -15.52 4.37 -5.96
N HIS A 37 -15.13 4.95 -4.82
CA HIS A 37 -15.02 4.22 -3.56
C HIS A 37 -16.04 4.66 -2.51
N ARG A 38 -17.17 5.29 -2.91
CA ARG A 38 -18.21 5.83 -2.01
C ARG A 38 -18.64 4.93 -0.85
N TYR A 39 -18.66 3.61 -1.06
CA TYR A 39 -19.12 2.62 -0.07
C TYR A 39 -17.99 1.80 0.56
N ARG A 40 -16.74 2.22 0.36
CA ARG A 40 -15.53 1.52 0.82
C ARG A 40 -14.55 2.52 1.42
N ARG A 41 -13.48 2.02 2.03
CA ARG A 41 -12.43 2.86 2.62
C ARG A 41 -11.20 2.87 1.74
N LEU A 42 -10.57 4.05 1.66
CA LEU A 42 -9.25 4.26 1.07
C LEU A 42 -8.33 4.77 2.17
N GLY A 43 -7.24 4.05 2.41
CA GLY A 43 -6.30 4.35 3.47
C GLY A 43 -5.32 5.44 3.06
N LEU A 44 -4.95 6.30 3.99
CA LEU A 44 -3.84 7.24 3.84
C LEU A 44 -2.88 7.03 5.00
N SER A 45 -1.58 7.11 4.73
CA SER A 45 -0.58 7.14 5.79
C SER A 45 -0.80 8.38 6.68
N SER A 46 -0.68 8.20 8.00
CA SER A 46 -0.66 9.31 8.95
C SER A 46 0.53 10.28 8.74
N ARG A 47 1.55 9.89 7.98
CA ARG A 47 2.66 10.75 7.56
C ARG A 47 2.32 11.65 6.36
N TYR A 48 1.18 11.45 5.70
CA TYR A 48 0.74 12.32 4.60
C TYR A 48 0.24 13.67 5.14
N LYS A 49 1.17 14.62 5.28
CA LYS A 49 0.91 15.95 5.86
C LYS A 49 -0.24 16.72 5.20
N PRO A 50 -0.43 16.71 3.86
CA PRO A 50 -1.52 17.46 3.24
C PRO A 50 -2.92 16.95 3.59
N ALA A 51 -3.07 15.76 4.19
CA ALA A 51 -4.38 15.20 4.55
C ALA A 51 -5.25 16.16 5.38
N SER A 52 -4.64 16.89 6.31
CA SER A 52 -5.35 17.84 7.18
C SER A 52 -5.65 19.18 6.49
N GLN A 53 -5.06 19.45 5.34
CA GLN A 53 -5.24 20.70 4.59
C GLN A 53 -6.23 20.52 3.43
N ILE A 54 -6.31 19.32 2.86
CA ILE A 54 -7.17 19.02 1.71
C ILE A 54 -8.53 18.50 2.20
N THR A 55 -9.58 19.32 2.07
CA THR A 55 -10.92 19.02 2.56
C THR A 55 -11.51 17.71 2.00
N GLN A 56 -11.19 17.33 0.75
CA GLN A 56 -11.67 16.06 0.18
C GLN A 56 -11.14 14.84 0.95
N LEU A 57 -9.91 14.91 1.50
CA LEU A 57 -9.25 13.79 2.20
C LEU A 57 -9.75 13.61 3.64
N GLN A 58 -10.47 14.60 4.17
CA GLN A 58 -11.11 14.52 5.49
C GLN A 58 -12.49 13.87 5.46
N LYS A 59 -12.99 13.53 4.26
CA LYS A 59 -14.33 12.98 4.05
C LYS A 59 -14.22 11.55 3.51
N PRO A 60 -15.28 10.73 3.68
CA PRO A 60 -15.36 9.44 3.01
C PRO A 60 -15.07 9.58 1.50
N PRO A 61 -14.31 8.65 0.90
CA PRO A 61 -13.94 7.33 1.42
C PRO A 61 -12.63 7.29 2.24
N PHE A 62 -11.93 8.42 2.37
CA PHE A 62 -10.59 8.44 2.95
C PHE A 62 -10.61 8.21 4.47
N VAL A 63 -9.57 7.55 4.96
CA VAL A 63 -9.31 7.32 6.38
C VAL A 63 -7.81 7.31 6.64
N ILE A 64 -7.39 7.98 7.71
CA ILE A 64 -5.99 7.91 8.16
C ILE A 64 -5.77 6.55 8.81
N LEU A 65 -4.75 5.84 8.34
CA LEU A 65 -4.36 4.54 8.88
C LEU A 65 -3.22 4.68 9.88
N HIS A 66 -3.24 3.79 10.85
CA HIS A 66 -2.20 3.62 11.86
C HIS A 66 -1.79 2.15 11.91
N PRO A 67 -0.56 1.84 12.34
CA PRO A 67 -0.17 0.47 12.60
C PRO A 67 -1.12 -0.21 13.61
N PRO A 68 -1.43 -1.50 13.47
CA PRO A 68 -2.36 -2.20 14.35
C PRO A 68 -1.85 -2.35 15.78
N ASN A 69 -0.51 -2.33 15.95
CA ASN A 69 0.17 -2.40 17.23
C ASN A 69 1.56 -1.76 17.12
N PRO A 70 2.24 -1.49 18.25
CA PRO A 70 3.56 -0.84 18.26
C PRO A 70 4.63 -1.60 17.47
N THR A 71 4.68 -2.93 17.57
CA THR A 71 5.67 -3.76 16.83
C THR A 71 5.55 -3.57 15.32
N LEU A 72 4.32 -3.54 14.80
CA LEU A 72 4.08 -3.29 13.37
C LEU A 72 4.35 -1.82 12.99
N GLY A 73 4.35 -0.90 13.96
CA GLY A 73 4.74 0.49 13.77
C GLY A 73 6.24 0.70 13.53
N GLU A 74 7.05 -0.32 13.81
CA GLU A 74 8.50 -0.33 13.54
C GLU A 74 8.85 -0.88 12.15
N LEU A 75 7.88 -1.46 11.42
CA LEU A 75 8.11 -2.00 10.08
C LEU A 75 8.74 -0.98 9.12
N PRO A 76 8.30 0.29 9.05
CA PRO A 76 8.92 1.25 8.14
C PRO A 76 10.42 1.44 8.35
N GLN A 77 10.92 1.30 9.58
CA GLN A 77 12.32 1.47 9.93
C GLN A 77 13.16 0.24 9.53
N LEU A 78 12.53 -0.94 9.45
CA LEU A 78 13.17 -2.19 9.04
C LEU A 78 13.27 -2.32 7.51
N LEU A 79 12.46 -1.57 6.77
CA LEU A 79 12.49 -1.49 5.32
C LEU A 79 13.73 -0.69 4.86
N LEU A 80 14.86 -1.39 4.71
CA LEU A 80 16.13 -0.87 4.20
C LEU A 80 16.00 -0.30 2.77
N SER A 81 15.48 0.93 2.68
CA SER A 81 15.14 1.58 1.42
C SER A 81 15.61 3.04 1.40
N LYS A 82 15.79 3.58 0.20
CA LYS A 82 16.03 5.03 0.00
C LYS A 82 14.73 5.82 -0.22
N ALA A 83 13.59 5.15 -0.10
CA ALA A 83 12.29 5.77 -0.28
C ALA A 83 11.99 6.76 0.86
N SER A 84 11.16 7.75 0.58
CA SER A 84 10.75 8.72 1.59
C SER A 84 9.97 8.05 2.74
N PRO A 85 9.97 8.65 3.94
CA PRO A 85 9.20 8.13 5.07
C PRO A 85 7.72 7.93 4.78
N LEU A 86 7.13 8.72 3.87
CA LEU A 86 5.74 8.57 3.43
C LEU A 86 5.55 7.28 2.61
N VAL A 87 6.43 7.03 1.64
CA VAL A 87 6.36 5.84 0.77
C VAL A 87 6.57 4.58 1.60
N THR A 88 7.61 4.55 2.43
CA THR A 88 7.93 3.40 3.27
C THR A 88 6.81 3.10 4.29
N ASP A 89 6.20 4.13 4.88
CA ASP A 89 5.04 3.96 5.76
C ASP A 89 3.81 3.43 5.01
N SER A 90 3.56 3.96 3.81
CA SER A 90 2.42 3.53 2.99
C SER A 90 2.55 2.08 2.54
N VAL A 91 3.77 1.63 2.21
CA VAL A 91 4.08 0.22 1.92
C VAL A 91 3.83 -0.62 3.17
N ALA A 92 4.37 -0.26 4.33
CA ALA A 92 4.18 -1.00 5.57
C ALA A 92 2.68 -1.12 5.95
N LEU A 93 1.92 -0.03 5.82
CA LEU A 93 0.47 -0.03 6.07
C LEU A 93 -0.27 -0.90 5.05
N SER A 94 0.14 -0.90 3.78
CA SER A 94 -0.46 -1.77 2.76
C SER A 94 -0.32 -3.26 3.14
N CYS A 95 0.82 -3.65 3.72
CA CYS A 95 1.03 -4.99 4.28
C CYS A 95 0.17 -5.23 5.52
N CYS A 96 0.16 -4.31 6.49
CA CYS A 96 -0.60 -4.45 7.75
C CYS A 96 -2.10 -4.64 7.55
N TYR A 97 -2.64 -4.10 6.46
CA TYR A 97 -4.06 -4.17 6.13
C TYR A 97 -4.37 -5.11 4.95
N SER A 98 -3.38 -5.88 4.48
CA SER A 98 -3.48 -6.77 3.30
C SER A 98 -4.22 -6.11 2.13
N ALA A 99 -3.82 -4.88 1.79
CA ALA A 99 -4.49 -4.05 0.81
C ALA A 99 -3.49 -3.54 -0.24
N PRO A 100 -3.92 -3.32 -1.49
CA PRO A 100 -3.04 -2.82 -2.54
C PRO A 100 -2.62 -1.38 -2.28
N LEU A 101 -1.38 -1.05 -2.63
CA LEU A 101 -0.92 0.33 -2.72
C LEU A 101 -1.34 0.94 -4.06
N MET A 102 -2.24 1.92 -4.02
CA MET A 102 -2.71 2.67 -5.18
C MET A 102 -1.88 3.92 -5.35
N VAL A 103 -1.02 3.94 -6.36
CA VAL A 103 -0.13 5.06 -6.66
C VAL A 103 -0.76 5.95 -7.71
N THR A 104 -0.89 7.24 -7.42
CA THR A 104 -1.63 8.17 -8.28
C THR A 104 -0.75 8.93 -9.27
N GLU A 105 0.54 9.04 -9.01
CA GLU A 105 1.49 9.75 -9.89
C GLU A 105 2.73 8.91 -10.22
N GLU A 106 3.20 9.04 -11.46
CA GLU A 106 4.35 8.30 -11.98
C GLU A 106 5.64 8.58 -11.19
N GLY A 107 5.82 9.83 -10.71
CA GLY A 107 6.98 10.22 -9.93
C GLY A 107 7.19 9.38 -8.67
N LEU A 108 6.10 8.94 -8.03
CA LEU A 108 6.13 8.14 -6.81
C LEU A 108 6.51 6.68 -7.07
N PHE A 109 6.33 6.17 -8.29
CA PHE A 109 6.77 4.81 -8.64
C PHE A 109 8.29 4.66 -8.58
N LYS A 110 9.05 5.75 -8.82
CA LYS A 110 10.51 5.72 -8.74
C LYS A 110 10.99 5.37 -7.33
N GLU A 111 10.29 5.85 -6.30
CA GLU A 111 10.61 5.52 -4.90
C GLU A 111 10.23 4.08 -4.55
N LEU A 112 9.29 3.46 -5.28
CA LEU A 112 8.88 2.08 -5.07
C LEU A 112 9.83 1.06 -5.70
N ALA A 113 10.80 1.49 -6.50
CA ALA A 113 11.74 0.60 -7.18
C ALA A 113 12.47 -0.35 -6.20
N SER A 114 12.85 0.13 -5.00
CA SER A 114 13.51 -0.72 -4.00
C SER A 114 12.62 -1.79 -3.37
N PHE A 115 11.30 -1.68 -3.53
CA PHE A 115 10.31 -2.64 -3.03
C PHE A 115 9.77 -3.56 -4.12
N THR A 116 10.23 -3.39 -5.36
CA THR A 116 9.62 -4.01 -6.53
C THR A 116 10.52 -5.12 -7.04
N VAL A 117 10.01 -6.36 -7.01
CA VAL A 117 10.71 -7.54 -7.57
C VAL A 117 10.39 -7.71 -9.06
N TRP A 118 9.21 -7.26 -9.49
CA TRP A 118 8.74 -7.39 -10.88
C TRP A 118 7.72 -6.30 -11.23
N GLU A 119 7.74 -5.85 -12.48
CA GLU A 119 6.82 -4.84 -13.02
C GLU A 119 6.16 -5.33 -14.31
N LEU A 120 4.86 -5.03 -14.46
CA LEU A 120 4.14 -5.14 -15.73
C LEU A 120 3.72 -3.75 -16.19
N ARG A 121 4.21 -3.33 -17.35
CA ARG A 121 3.86 -2.04 -17.96
C ARG A 121 3.02 -2.28 -19.21
N SER A 122 1.98 -1.47 -19.38
CA SER A 122 1.14 -1.46 -20.58
C SER A 122 1.03 -0.05 -21.12
N SER A 123 1.11 0.08 -22.44
CA SER A 123 0.84 1.34 -23.15
C SER A 123 -0.63 1.50 -23.53
N GLN A 124 -1.47 0.49 -23.26
CA GLN A 124 -2.89 0.56 -23.56
C GLN A 124 -3.59 1.50 -22.57
N SER A 125 -4.39 2.43 -23.10
CA SER A 125 -5.31 3.21 -22.28
C SER A 125 -6.40 2.29 -21.74
N LEU A 126 -6.44 2.11 -20.43
CA LEU A 126 -7.50 1.35 -19.77
C LEU A 126 -8.77 2.19 -19.69
N SER A 127 -9.91 1.60 -20.06
CA SER A 127 -11.19 2.25 -19.80
C SER A 127 -11.44 2.32 -18.29
N GLU A 128 -12.39 3.16 -17.86
CA GLU A 128 -12.78 3.22 -16.44
C GLU A 128 -13.25 1.85 -15.91
N LYS A 129 -13.90 1.04 -16.78
CA LYS A 129 -14.34 -0.31 -16.43
C LYS A 129 -13.15 -1.24 -16.18
N ASP A 130 -12.13 -1.17 -17.03
CA ASP A 130 -10.93 -2.02 -16.92
C ASP A 130 -10.12 -1.65 -15.67
N LEU A 131 -9.96 -0.34 -15.40
CA LEU A 131 -9.30 0.14 -14.18
C LEU A 131 -10.00 -0.40 -12.92
N LEU A 132 -11.33 -0.30 -12.85
CA LEU A 132 -12.08 -0.82 -11.71
C LEU A 132 -12.00 -2.34 -11.57
N PHE A 133 -11.93 -3.05 -12.70
CA PHE A 133 -11.72 -4.50 -12.71
C PHE A 133 -10.35 -4.85 -12.13
N HIS A 134 -9.27 -4.24 -12.63
CA HIS A 134 -7.91 -4.51 -12.17
C HIS A 134 -7.67 -4.11 -10.72
N LEU A 135 -8.23 -2.97 -10.26
CA LEU A 135 -8.17 -2.58 -8.84
C LEU A 135 -8.83 -3.64 -7.95
N ARG A 136 -9.96 -4.21 -8.39
CA ARG A 136 -10.63 -5.27 -7.65
C ARG A 136 -9.81 -6.56 -7.62
N VAL A 137 -9.24 -6.96 -8.75
CA VAL A 137 -8.35 -8.14 -8.83
C VAL A 137 -7.15 -7.96 -7.90
N ALA A 138 -6.49 -6.80 -7.93
CA ALA A 138 -5.37 -6.50 -7.04
C ALA A 138 -5.76 -6.59 -5.55
N SER A 139 -6.96 -6.13 -5.18
CA SER A 139 -7.46 -6.27 -3.81
C SER A 139 -7.64 -7.73 -3.38
N TYR A 140 -8.03 -8.63 -4.27
CA TYR A 140 -8.21 -10.05 -3.92
C TYR A 140 -6.89 -10.81 -3.88
N VAL A 141 -6.03 -10.57 -4.87
CA VAL A 141 -4.73 -11.23 -4.98
C VAL A 141 -3.91 -11.02 -3.72
N ILE A 142 -3.88 -9.81 -3.16
CA ILE A 142 -3.08 -9.57 -1.94
C ILE A 142 -3.59 -10.39 -0.77
N ILE A 143 -4.90 -10.53 -0.59
CA ILE A 143 -5.47 -11.33 0.50
C ILE A 143 -5.08 -12.81 0.34
N ASP A 144 -5.22 -13.33 -0.88
CA ASP A 144 -4.89 -14.73 -1.19
C ASP A 144 -3.39 -15.02 -1.01
N PHE A 145 -2.54 -14.09 -1.45
CA PHE A 145 -1.08 -14.23 -1.38
C PHE A 145 -0.53 -13.94 0.02
N PHE A 146 -1.20 -13.14 0.84
CA PHE A 146 -0.71 -12.84 2.19
C PHE A 146 -0.61 -14.10 3.04
N GLY A 147 -1.51 -15.08 2.82
CA GLY A 147 -1.43 -16.39 3.46
C GLY A 147 -0.16 -17.18 3.10
N LEU A 148 0.42 -16.91 1.93
CA LEU A 148 1.66 -17.52 1.44
C LEU A 148 2.92 -16.72 1.81
N ALA A 149 2.77 -15.53 2.40
CA ALA A 149 3.90 -14.63 2.65
C ALA A 149 4.97 -15.27 3.57
N ARG A 150 4.54 -16.06 4.55
CA ARG A 150 5.45 -16.79 5.44
C ARG A 150 6.27 -17.84 4.67
N GLU A 151 5.61 -18.66 3.87
CA GLU A 151 6.29 -19.69 3.06
C GLU A 151 7.27 -19.04 2.08
N ALA A 152 6.84 -17.97 1.40
CA ALA A 152 7.71 -17.20 0.51
C ALA A 152 8.95 -16.65 1.23
N PHE A 153 8.79 -16.12 2.46
CA PHE A 153 9.90 -15.67 3.28
C PHE A 153 10.87 -16.80 3.64
N GLU A 154 10.36 -17.93 4.11
CA GLU A 154 11.16 -19.10 4.48
C GLU A 154 11.96 -19.64 3.28
N VAL A 155 11.33 -19.71 2.09
CA VAL A 155 11.99 -20.12 0.84
C VAL A 155 13.09 -19.13 0.42
N LEU A 156 12.83 -17.82 0.50
CA LEU A 156 13.81 -16.79 0.16
C LEU A 156 15.01 -16.80 1.12
N GLN A 157 14.77 -16.97 2.42
CA GLN A 157 15.85 -17.10 3.42
C GLN A 157 16.75 -18.30 3.09
N ALA A 158 16.17 -19.49 2.89
CA ALA A 158 16.92 -20.69 2.56
C ALA A 158 17.71 -20.54 1.25
N TYR A 159 17.17 -19.81 0.27
CA TYR A 159 17.89 -19.50 -0.97
C TYR A 159 19.10 -18.57 -0.74
N LEU A 160 18.94 -17.53 0.07
CA LEU A 160 20.00 -16.58 0.38
C LEU A 160 21.14 -17.25 1.17
N GLU A 161 20.82 -18.06 2.19
CA GLU A 161 21.80 -18.84 2.96
C GLU A 161 22.67 -19.73 2.05
N ARG A 162 22.03 -20.48 1.14
CA ARG A 162 22.74 -21.32 0.16
C ARG A 162 23.61 -20.53 -0.81
N ARG A 163 23.22 -19.30 -1.15
CA ARG A 163 24.04 -18.43 -2.01
C ARG A 163 25.26 -17.91 -1.29
N GLU A 164 25.15 -17.56 -0.02
CA GLU A 164 26.28 -17.11 0.79
C GLU A 164 27.29 -18.23 1.02
N GLU A 165 26.82 -19.46 1.29
CA GLU A 165 27.68 -20.65 1.40
C GLU A 165 28.50 -20.87 0.11
N LYS A 166 27.85 -20.78 -1.05
CA LYS A 166 28.52 -20.92 -2.36
C LYS A 166 29.48 -19.77 -2.70
N ALA A 167 29.30 -18.59 -2.11
CA ALA A 167 30.20 -17.45 -2.34
C ALA A 167 31.44 -17.47 -1.43
N ARG A 168 31.45 -18.32 -0.40
CA ARG A 168 32.56 -18.51 0.54
C ARG A 168 33.49 -19.67 0.17
N VAL A 169 33.09 -20.49 -0.79
CA VAL A 169 33.85 -21.63 -1.36
C VAL A 169 34.44 -21.22 -2.70
#